data_AF-A0A954LM87-F1
#
_entry.id   AF-A0A954LM87-F1
#
_cell.length_a   1.000
_cell.length_b   1.000
_cell.length_c   1.000
_cell.angle_alpha   90.00
_cell.angle_beta   90.00
_cell.angle_gamma   90.00
#
_symmetry.space_group_name_H-M   'P 1'
#
loop_
_entity.id
_entity.type
_entity.pdbx_description
1 polymer ?
#
loop_
_entity_poly.entity_id
_entity_poly.type
_entity_poly.pdbx_seq_one_letter_code
_entity_poly.pdbx_strand_id
1 'polypeptide(L)'
;PPTVEKNGKEQPATIEYRSKWGWNFPENTVLVKSFGLELKEGDPSSRRWIETRFLTKQQGEWVGYSYAWNEDQTDGVLVEHAGRDAKFSIQTKDGGNRSQAWHYPSRTECMVCHSRAANFVLGLSTAQMNKVHDYGQTEANQLEVLEKLGLLKVKKKADEKLPKLANPYDETAELDARARSYLHTNCAACHVKAGGGNAQMELDYTAAREKMNVLDVKPLHHQFNIKDARLIAPGDPDRSVLLHRVSIRDRGQMPQLATARVDEPAITMLRKWILTLRKEEE
;
A
#
# COMPACT_ATOMS: atom_id res chain seq x y z
N PRO A 1 -7.45 -1.05 -27.70
CA PRO A 1 -7.79 -1.35 -26.28
C PRO A 1 -8.43 -2.75 -26.25
N PRO A 2 -8.29 -3.52 -25.15
CA PRO A 2 -9.02 -4.77 -25.01
C PRO A 2 -10.52 -4.51 -25.24
N THR A 3 -11.22 -5.42 -25.91
CA THR A 3 -12.67 -5.34 -26.08
C THR A 3 -13.35 -6.28 -25.10
N VAL A 4 -14.55 -5.90 -24.66
CA VAL A 4 -15.46 -6.77 -23.91
C VAL A 4 -16.76 -6.87 -24.68
N GLU A 5 -17.31 -8.07 -24.76
CA GLU A 5 -18.64 -8.26 -25.33
C GLU A 5 -19.69 -7.82 -24.30
N LYS A 6 -20.51 -6.85 -24.68
CA LYS A 6 -21.62 -6.35 -23.84
C LYS A 6 -22.85 -6.21 -24.71
N ASN A 7 -23.90 -6.99 -24.39
CA ASN A 7 -25.14 -7.08 -25.15
C ASN A 7 -24.92 -7.44 -26.63
N GLY A 8 -24.05 -8.42 -26.91
CA GLY A 8 -23.78 -8.89 -28.28
C GLY A 8 -22.97 -7.91 -29.15
N LYS A 9 -22.30 -6.92 -28.54
CA LYS A 9 -21.42 -5.96 -29.23
C LYS A 9 -20.08 -5.89 -28.53
N GLU A 10 -19.00 -5.92 -29.31
CA GLU A 10 -17.67 -5.58 -28.81
C GLU A 10 -17.60 -4.09 -28.51
N GLN A 11 -17.19 -3.76 -27.28
CA GLN A 11 -16.94 -2.39 -26.85
C GLN A 11 -15.56 -2.30 -26.21
N PRO A 12 -14.88 -1.15 -26.26
CA PRO A 12 -13.64 -0.95 -25.52
C PRO A 12 -13.86 -1.24 -24.04
N ALA A 13 -13.03 -2.10 -23.48
CA ALA A 13 -12.99 -2.38 -22.05
C ALA A 13 -12.49 -1.13 -21.32
N THR A 14 -13.29 -0.62 -20.40
CA THR A 14 -12.96 0.59 -19.62
C THR A 14 -12.88 0.27 -18.14
N ILE A 15 -11.94 0.89 -17.44
CA ILE A 15 -11.85 0.86 -15.99
C ILE A 15 -13.03 1.68 -15.44
N GLU A 16 -13.82 1.06 -14.56
CA GLU A 16 -14.90 1.76 -13.91
C GLU A 16 -14.40 2.42 -12.63
N TYR A 17 -14.53 3.74 -12.61
CA TYR A 17 -14.21 4.56 -11.46
C TYR A 17 -14.99 4.15 -10.20
N ARG A 18 -14.31 4.22 -9.07
CA ARG A 18 -14.92 4.22 -7.72
C ARG A 18 -14.38 5.38 -6.91
N SER A 19 -15.24 5.97 -6.08
CA SER A 19 -14.87 7.07 -5.20
C SER A 19 -14.10 6.63 -3.95
N LYS A 20 -14.24 5.36 -3.56
CA LYS A 20 -13.55 4.74 -2.42
C LYS A 20 -12.95 3.40 -2.86
N TRP A 21 -11.81 3.03 -2.28
CA TRP A 21 -11.05 1.81 -2.59
C TRP A 21 -10.53 1.76 -4.04
N GLY A 22 -10.00 0.61 -4.44
CA GLY A 22 -9.57 0.37 -5.82
C GLY A 22 -10.70 0.49 -6.82
N TRP A 23 -10.37 0.86 -8.06
CA TRP A 23 -11.31 0.85 -9.18
C TRP A 23 -11.74 -0.57 -9.59
N ASN A 24 -12.80 -0.68 -10.40
CA ASN A 24 -13.17 -1.95 -10.99
C ASN A 24 -12.55 -2.09 -12.37
N PHE A 25 -11.93 -3.24 -12.59
CA PHE A 25 -11.24 -3.54 -13.85
C PHE A 25 -12.02 -4.57 -14.66
N PRO A 26 -11.96 -4.50 -16.00
CA PRO A 26 -12.57 -5.49 -16.88
C PRO A 26 -11.90 -6.86 -16.72
N GLU A 27 -12.61 -7.89 -17.15
CA GLU A 27 -12.08 -9.25 -17.24
C GLU A 27 -10.77 -9.28 -18.06
N ASN A 28 -9.87 -10.23 -17.77
CA ASN A 28 -8.55 -10.34 -18.37
C ASN A 28 -7.58 -9.18 -18.07
N THR A 29 -7.90 -8.32 -17.10
CA THR A 29 -6.95 -7.30 -16.62
C THR A 29 -5.77 -7.95 -15.92
N VAL A 30 -4.57 -7.41 -16.19
CA VAL A 30 -3.35 -7.77 -15.47
C VAL A 30 -2.74 -6.51 -14.86
N LEU A 31 -2.61 -6.50 -13.54
CA LEU A 31 -1.87 -5.46 -12.82
C LEU A 31 -0.47 -5.97 -12.51
N VAL A 32 0.55 -5.15 -12.78
CA VAL A 32 1.95 -5.53 -12.65
C VAL A 32 2.65 -4.62 -11.65
N LYS A 33 3.40 -5.21 -10.72
CA LYS A 33 4.29 -4.48 -9.80
C LYS A 33 5.64 -5.17 -9.75
N SER A 34 6.70 -4.46 -10.15
CA SER A 34 8.07 -4.94 -10.08
C SER A 34 8.81 -4.32 -8.90
N PHE A 35 9.64 -5.12 -8.24
CA PHE A 35 10.47 -4.73 -7.12
C PHE A 35 11.93 -4.86 -7.52
N GLY A 36 12.66 -3.76 -7.37
CA GLY A 36 14.11 -3.72 -7.51
C GLY A 36 14.77 -3.49 -6.15
N LEU A 37 15.96 -4.04 -5.98
CA LEU A 37 16.78 -3.88 -4.79
C LEU A 37 18.18 -3.39 -5.19
N GLU A 38 18.64 -2.32 -4.56
CA GLU A 38 20.02 -1.87 -4.67
C GLU A 38 20.93 -2.83 -3.90
N LEU A 39 21.87 -3.46 -4.60
CA LEU A 39 22.83 -4.38 -3.98
C LEU A 39 24.00 -3.67 -3.30
N LYS A 40 24.15 -2.36 -3.53
CA LYS A 40 25.02 -1.45 -2.80
C LYS A 40 24.16 -0.29 -2.30
N GLU A 41 24.22 -0.07 -1.00
CA GLU A 41 23.37 0.91 -0.33
C GLU A 41 23.64 2.35 -0.81
N GLY A 42 22.61 2.97 -1.39
CA GLY A 42 22.69 4.34 -1.92
C GLY A 42 23.34 4.43 -3.30
N ASP A 43 23.53 3.31 -3.99
CA ASP A 43 23.96 3.27 -5.38
C ASP A 43 22.86 2.71 -6.29
N PRO A 44 22.08 3.57 -6.96
CA PRO A 44 21.02 3.14 -7.86
C PRO A 44 21.50 2.29 -9.04
N SER A 45 22.79 2.38 -9.44
CA SER A 45 23.33 1.58 -10.54
C SER A 45 23.51 0.10 -10.17
N SER A 46 23.57 -0.20 -8.86
CA SER A 46 23.62 -1.57 -8.34
C SER A 46 22.26 -2.26 -8.27
N ARG A 47 21.19 -1.57 -8.70
CA ARG A 47 19.83 -2.08 -8.61
C ARG A 47 19.65 -3.30 -9.50
N ARG A 48 19.07 -4.34 -8.91
CA ARG A 48 18.62 -5.53 -9.62
C ARG A 48 17.13 -5.75 -9.40
N TRP A 49 16.45 -6.22 -10.44
CA TRP A 49 15.09 -6.73 -10.31
C TRP A 49 15.12 -8.03 -9.50
N ILE A 50 14.22 -8.13 -8.53
CA ILE A 50 14.13 -9.25 -7.60
C ILE A 50 12.82 -9.99 -7.78
N GLU A 51 11.73 -9.25 -7.96
CA GLU A 51 10.39 -9.81 -8.03
C GLU A 51 9.50 -9.01 -8.98
N THR A 52 8.64 -9.70 -9.72
CA THR A 52 7.47 -9.10 -10.36
C THR A 52 6.23 -9.82 -9.88
N ARG A 53 5.27 -9.05 -9.36
CA ARG A 53 3.95 -9.55 -8.97
C ARG A 53 2.92 -9.20 -10.03
N PHE A 54 2.12 -10.19 -10.37
CA PHE A 54 0.95 -10.03 -11.21
C PHE A 54 -0.30 -10.24 -10.38
N LEU A 55 -1.28 -9.35 -10.52
CA LEU A 55 -2.64 -9.59 -10.07
C LEU A 55 -3.52 -9.68 -11.32
N THR A 56 -4.04 -10.85 -11.61
CA THR A 56 -4.78 -11.14 -12.84
C THR A 56 -6.26 -11.31 -12.52
N LYS A 57 -7.13 -10.70 -13.32
CA LYS A 57 -8.57 -10.95 -13.27
C LYS A 57 -8.92 -12.04 -14.28
N GLN A 58 -9.30 -13.20 -13.77
CA GLN A 58 -9.54 -14.44 -14.52
C GLN A 58 -10.86 -15.06 -14.06
N GLN A 59 -11.78 -15.30 -15.00
CA GLN A 59 -13.10 -15.85 -14.74
C GLN A 59 -13.88 -15.07 -13.65
N GLY A 60 -13.73 -13.74 -13.62
CA GLY A 60 -14.36 -12.88 -12.63
C GLY A 60 -13.62 -12.78 -11.29
N GLU A 61 -12.62 -13.62 -11.04
CA GLU A 61 -11.86 -13.68 -9.80
C GLU A 61 -10.46 -13.05 -9.94
N TRP A 62 -9.91 -12.54 -8.84
CA TRP A 62 -8.54 -12.04 -8.80
C TRP A 62 -7.58 -13.09 -8.27
N VAL A 63 -6.46 -13.30 -8.97
CA VAL A 63 -5.42 -14.25 -8.58
C VAL A 63 -4.06 -13.56 -8.62
N GLY A 64 -3.27 -13.73 -7.56
CA GLY A 64 -1.94 -13.14 -7.44
C GLY A 64 -0.83 -14.14 -7.78
N TYR A 65 0.15 -13.73 -8.58
CA TYR A 65 1.33 -14.53 -8.95
C TYR A 65 2.61 -13.76 -8.66
N SER A 66 3.59 -14.45 -8.09
CA SER A 66 4.92 -13.91 -7.82
C SER A 66 5.91 -14.56 -8.79
N TYR A 67 6.73 -13.75 -9.45
CA TYR A 67 7.81 -14.19 -10.32
C TYR A 67 9.12 -13.67 -9.75
N ALA A 68 10.12 -14.55 -9.64
CA ALA A 68 11.44 -14.18 -9.19
C ALA A 68 12.37 -13.99 -10.39
N TRP A 69 13.02 -12.85 -10.45
CA TRP A 69 13.99 -12.57 -11.50
C TRP A 69 15.21 -13.49 -11.41
N ASN A 70 15.69 -13.94 -12.56
CA ASN A 70 16.90 -14.75 -12.65
C ASN A 70 18.18 -13.93 -12.45
N GLU A 71 19.28 -14.64 -12.23
CA GLU A 71 20.59 -14.02 -11.99
C GLU A 71 21.13 -13.24 -13.22
N ASP A 72 20.69 -13.58 -14.42
CA ASP A 72 21.09 -12.89 -15.65
C ASP A 72 20.26 -11.63 -15.93
N GLN A 73 19.20 -11.36 -15.15
CA GLN A 73 18.26 -10.25 -15.34
C GLN A 73 17.53 -10.25 -16.68
N THR A 74 17.32 -11.44 -17.24
CA THR A 74 16.67 -11.62 -18.54
C THR A 74 15.21 -12.06 -18.42
N ASP A 75 14.84 -12.75 -17.35
CA ASP A 75 13.48 -13.29 -17.18
C ASP A 75 13.08 -13.46 -15.70
N GLY A 76 11.77 -13.55 -15.47
CA GLY A 76 11.16 -13.93 -14.19
C GLY A 76 10.68 -15.37 -14.23
N VAL A 77 11.10 -16.17 -13.26
CA VAL A 77 10.62 -17.55 -13.08
C VAL A 77 9.46 -17.56 -12.09
N LEU A 78 8.36 -18.23 -12.46
CA LEU A 78 7.19 -18.35 -11.61
C LEU A 78 7.56 -18.99 -10.26
N VAL A 79 7.25 -18.30 -9.18
CA VAL A 79 7.40 -18.84 -7.83
C VAL A 79 6.30 -19.87 -7.59
N GLU A 80 6.69 -20.98 -6.95
CA GLU A 80 5.82 -22.07 -6.56
C GLU A 80 4.60 -21.59 -5.75
N HIS A 81 3.54 -22.40 -5.75
CA HIS A 81 2.27 -22.04 -5.11
C HIS A 81 2.44 -21.64 -3.63
N ALA A 82 3.33 -22.33 -2.91
CA ALA A 82 3.58 -22.15 -1.48
C ALA A 82 4.39 -20.88 -1.14
N GLY A 83 4.82 -20.09 -2.13
CA GLY A 83 5.74 -18.98 -1.90
C GLY A 83 7.18 -19.46 -1.73
N ARG A 84 8.09 -18.52 -1.48
CA ARG A 84 9.52 -18.82 -1.35
C ARG A 84 10.23 -17.74 -0.55
N ASP A 85 11.24 -18.14 0.21
CA ASP A 85 12.17 -17.19 0.85
C ASP A 85 13.49 -17.11 0.08
N ALA A 86 14.07 -15.91 0.09
CA ALA A 86 15.41 -15.65 -0.42
C ALA A 86 16.16 -14.68 0.51
N LYS A 87 17.48 -14.65 0.35
CA LYS A 87 18.36 -13.68 1.02
C LYS A 87 19.25 -13.03 -0.01
N PHE A 88 19.37 -11.72 0.07
CA PHE A 88 20.26 -10.91 -0.77
C PHE A 88 21.35 -10.29 0.08
N SER A 89 22.60 -10.37 -0.37
CA SER A 89 23.70 -9.63 0.26
C SER A 89 23.69 -8.19 -0.26
N ILE A 90 23.64 -7.22 0.65
CA ILE A 90 23.70 -5.80 0.33
C ILE A 90 24.97 -5.22 0.91
N GLN A 91 25.81 -4.65 0.05
CA GLN A 91 26.99 -3.92 0.48
C GLN A 91 26.55 -2.63 1.18
N THR A 92 27.00 -2.47 2.42
CA THR A 92 26.68 -1.29 3.24
C THR A 92 27.67 -0.16 2.98
N LYS A 93 27.28 1.08 3.30
CA LYS A 93 28.12 2.27 3.06
C LYS A 93 29.46 2.26 3.79
N ASP A 94 29.54 1.56 4.92
CA ASP A 94 30.75 1.36 5.73
C ASP A 94 31.68 0.25 5.20
N GLY A 95 31.35 -0.36 4.05
CA GLY A 95 32.15 -1.40 3.41
C GLY A 95 31.83 -2.83 3.89
N GLY A 96 30.87 -2.98 4.81
CA GLY A 96 30.34 -4.28 5.22
C GLY A 96 29.33 -4.89 4.25
N ASN A 97 28.74 -6.01 4.68
CA ASN A 97 27.61 -6.64 4.02
C ASN A 97 26.49 -6.88 5.03
N ARG A 98 25.25 -6.58 4.64
CA ARG A 98 24.05 -6.97 5.39
C ARG A 98 23.22 -7.97 4.59
N SER A 99 22.63 -8.94 5.27
CA SER A 99 21.64 -9.84 4.66
C SER A 99 20.27 -9.18 4.63
N GLN A 100 19.65 -9.10 3.45
CA GLN A 100 18.28 -8.69 3.24
C GLN A 100 17.42 -9.93 3.00
N ALA A 101 16.57 -10.28 3.96
CA ALA A 101 15.53 -11.30 3.74
C ALA A 101 14.49 -10.78 2.75
N TRP A 102 14.00 -11.68 1.90
CA TRP A 102 12.91 -11.44 0.96
C TRP A 102 11.96 -12.62 0.96
N HIS A 103 10.68 -12.34 1.13
CA HIS A 103 9.63 -13.35 1.06
C HIS A 103 8.76 -13.09 -0.18
N TYR A 104 8.77 -14.06 -1.10
CA TYR A 104 7.87 -14.13 -2.23
C TYR A 104 6.56 -14.77 -1.75
N PRO A 105 5.44 -14.03 -1.72
CA PRO A 105 4.19 -14.52 -1.16
C PRO A 105 3.64 -15.69 -1.97
N SER A 106 3.06 -16.66 -1.26
CA SER A 106 2.21 -17.71 -1.80
C SER A 106 0.96 -17.15 -2.48
N ARG A 107 0.26 -18.00 -3.25
CA ARG A 107 -1.02 -17.62 -3.86
C ARG A 107 -2.05 -17.19 -2.82
N THR A 108 -2.07 -17.86 -1.66
CA THR A 108 -3.00 -17.54 -0.57
C THR A 108 -2.61 -16.24 0.15
N GLU A 109 -1.33 -15.99 0.39
CA GLU A 109 -0.86 -14.76 1.06
C GLU A 109 -1.16 -13.51 0.24
N CYS A 110 -1.10 -13.57 -1.09
CA CYS A 110 -1.57 -12.48 -1.95
C CYS A 110 -3.00 -12.07 -1.58
N MET A 111 -3.89 -13.04 -1.36
CA MET A 111 -5.31 -12.80 -1.11
C MET A 111 -5.63 -12.35 0.31
N VAL A 112 -4.66 -12.36 1.23
CA VAL A 112 -4.82 -11.76 2.58
C VAL A 112 -5.09 -10.26 2.46
N CYS A 113 -4.30 -9.57 1.64
CA CYS A 113 -4.46 -8.13 1.40
C CYS A 113 -5.42 -7.86 0.24
N HIS A 114 -5.34 -8.64 -0.83
CA HIS A 114 -6.19 -8.53 -2.02
C HIS A 114 -7.56 -9.17 -1.77
N SER A 115 -8.25 -8.75 -0.70
CA SER A 115 -9.54 -9.31 -0.30
C SER A 115 -10.72 -8.60 -0.97
N ARG A 116 -11.89 -9.27 -0.98
CA ARG A 116 -13.15 -8.66 -1.41
C ARG A 116 -13.47 -7.38 -0.63
N ALA A 117 -13.14 -7.33 0.66
CA ALA A 117 -13.40 -6.17 1.51
C ALA A 117 -12.59 -4.93 1.09
N ALA A 118 -11.39 -5.12 0.55
CA ALA A 118 -10.53 -4.06 0.01
C ALA A 118 -10.83 -3.72 -1.47
N ASN A 119 -11.82 -4.38 -2.08
CA ASN A 119 -12.06 -4.38 -3.53
C ASN A 119 -10.89 -4.91 -4.36
N PHE A 120 -10.08 -5.81 -3.81
CA PHE A 120 -8.93 -6.47 -4.43
C PHE A 120 -7.77 -5.54 -4.86
N VAL A 121 -8.00 -4.48 -5.62
CA VAL A 121 -6.94 -3.60 -6.15
C VAL A 121 -6.55 -2.54 -5.13
N LEU A 122 -5.31 -2.58 -4.64
CA LEU A 122 -4.89 -1.79 -3.48
C LEU A 122 -4.24 -0.44 -3.83
N GLY A 123 -3.75 -0.25 -5.06
CA GLY A 123 -2.98 0.94 -5.44
C GLY A 123 -3.58 1.80 -6.55
N LEU A 124 -4.36 1.21 -7.46
CA LEU A 124 -5.07 1.94 -8.50
C LEU A 124 -6.43 2.38 -7.95
N SER A 125 -6.37 3.49 -7.20
CA SER A 125 -7.51 4.16 -6.59
C SER A 125 -7.45 5.65 -6.89
N THR A 126 -8.60 6.31 -6.77
CA THR A 126 -8.70 7.75 -7.02
C THR A 126 -7.75 8.55 -6.13
N ALA A 127 -7.70 8.24 -4.83
CA ALA A 127 -6.87 9.00 -3.89
C ALA A 127 -5.36 8.89 -4.20
N GLN A 128 -4.89 7.71 -4.64
CA GLN A 128 -3.49 7.50 -4.98
C GLN A 128 -3.10 8.04 -6.37
N MET A 129 -4.03 7.98 -7.32
CA MET A 129 -3.78 8.40 -8.71
C MET A 129 -4.10 9.88 -8.95
N ASN A 130 -4.81 10.56 -8.05
CA ASN A 130 -5.09 12.00 -8.16
C ASN A 130 -3.86 12.83 -7.79
N LYS A 131 -2.81 12.76 -8.61
CA LYS A 131 -1.62 13.57 -8.46
C LYS A 131 -1.05 13.94 -9.82
N VAL A 132 -0.30 15.03 -9.84
CA VAL A 132 0.52 15.39 -11.00
C VAL A 132 1.66 14.39 -11.09
N HIS A 133 1.91 13.89 -12.30
CA HIS A 133 3.03 13.04 -12.62
C HIS A 133 3.81 13.66 -13.77
N ASP A 134 5.12 13.63 -13.66
CA ASP A 134 6.05 14.00 -14.73
C ASP A 134 6.19 12.82 -15.70
N TYR A 135 5.73 13.03 -16.93
CA TYR A 135 5.83 12.09 -18.05
C TYR A 135 7.09 12.34 -18.91
N GLY A 136 8.05 13.11 -18.41
CA GLY A 136 9.32 13.49 -19.04
C GLY A 136 9.19 14.67 -20.01
N GLN A 137 8.14 14.68 -20.84
CA GLN A 137 7.86 15.79 -21.77
C GLN A 137 6.80 16.75 -21.24
N THR A 138 5.98 16.32 -20.30
CA THR A 138 4.86 17.09 -19.76
C THR A 138 4.53 16.63 -18.35
N GLU A 139 4.00 17.54 -17.54
CA GLU A 139 3.38 17.21 -16.28
C GLU A 139 1.86 17.24 -16.43
N ALA A 140 1.20 16.18 -15.98
CA ALA A 140 -0.27 16.11 -16.03
C ALA A 140 -0.81 15.30 -14.85
N ASN A 141 -2.06 15.55 -14.47
CA ASN A 141 -2.73 14.70 -13.49
C ASN A 141 -2.95 13.30 -14.08
N GLN A 142 -2.60 12.24 -13.33
CA GLN A 142 -2.69 10.87 -13.86
C GLN A 142 -4.14 10.47 -14.21
N LEU A 143 -5.14 11.01 -13.50
CA LEU A 143 -6.55 10.74 -13.82
C LEU A 143 -6.94 11.31 -15.18
N GLU A 144 -6.56 12.56 -15.45
CA GLU A 144 -6.84 13.21 -16.74
C GLU A 144 -6.14 12.48 -17.90
N VAL A 145 -4.93 11.99 -17.68
CA VAL A 145 -4.21 11.19 -18.68
C VAL A 145 -4.96 9.88 -18.95
N LEU A 146 -5.40 9.16 -17.91
CA LEU A 146 -6.17 7.93 -18.08
C LEU A 146 -7.52 8.15 -18.77
N GLU A 147 -8.17 9.30 -18.54
CA GLU A 147 -9.39 9.69 -19.25
C GLU A 147 -9.13 10.03 -20.72
N LYS A 148 -8.08 10.82 -21.02
CA LYS A 148 -7.68 11.15 -22.39
C LYS A 148 -7.30 9.92 -23.21
N LEU A 149 -6.71 8.91 -22.58
CA LEU A 149 -6.41 7.60 -23.19
C LEU A 149 -7.64 6.71 -23.34
N GLY A 150 -8.81 7.11 -22.82
CA GLY A 150 -10.04 6.32 -22.86
C GLY A 150 -10.02 5.09 -21.95
N LEU A 151 -9.07 5.01 -21.02
CA LEU A 151 -8.90 3.88 -20.10
C LEU A 151 -9.79 3.99 -18.86
N LEU A 152 -9.97 5.22 -18.35
CA LEU A 152 -10.79 5.52 -17.18
C LEU A 152 -11.96 6.41 -17.59
N LYS A 153 -13.13 6.20 -16.98
CA LYS A 153 -14.25 7.14 -17.06
C LYS A 153 -14.54 7.67 -15.67
N VAL A 154 -14.10 8.88 -15.34
CA VAL A 154 -14.46 9.51 -14.07
C VAL A 154 -15.86 10.07 -14.22
N LYS A 155 -16.85 9.35 -13.68
CA LYS A 155 -18.21 9.87 -13.56
C LYS A 155 -18.24 10.91 -12.43
N LYS A 156 -17.84 12.15 -12.69
CA LYS A 156 -18.12 13.26 -11.76
C LYS A 156 -18.61 14.50 -12.48
N LYS A 157 -19.51 15.20 -11.77
CA LYS A 157 -19.83 16.61 -12.03
C LYS A 157 -18.56 17.42 -11.82
N ALA A 158 -18.32 18.43 -12.65
CA ALA A 158 -17.10 19.22 -12.72
C ALA A 158 -16.64 19.87 -11.38
N ASP A 159 -17.50 19.89 -10.35
CA ASP A 159 -17.28 20.68 -9.12
C ASP A 159 -16.77 19.89 -7.91
N GLU A 160 -16.74 18.56 -7.93
CA GLU A 160 -16.33 17.80 -6.74
C GLU A 160 -14.82 17.53 -6.69
N LYS A 161 -14.11 18.20 -5.77
CA LYS A 161 -12.69 17.93 -5.47
C LYS A 161 -12.48 16.44 -5.16
N LEU A 162 -11.65 15.78 -5.96
CA LEU A 162 -11.28 14.38 -5.78
C LEU A 162 -10.31 14.23 -4.59
N PRO A 163 -10.38 13.13 -3.81
CA PRO A 163 -9.40 12.87 -2.77
C PRO A 163 -8.01 12.72 -3.37
N LYS A 164 -6.97 13.14 -2.63
CA LYS A 164 -5.56 13.04 -3.00
C LYS A 164 -4.74 12.70 -1.77
N LEU A 165 -3.88 11.69 -1.88
CA LEU A 165 -2.89 11.39 -0.83
C LEU A 165 -1.70 12.35 -0.90
N ALA A 166 -1.16 12.70 0.26
CA ALA A 166 0.12 13.37 0.40
C ALA A 166 1.26 12.34 0.36
N ASN A 167 2.42 12.75 -0.17
CA ASN A 167 3.63 11.95 -0.03
C ASN A 167 4.05 11.94 1.45
N PRO A 168 4.11 10.79 2.15
CA PRO A 168 4.45 10.76 3.58
C PRO A 168 5.84 11.33 3.88
N TYR A 169 6.75 11.36 2.90
CA TYR A 169 8.12 11.85 3.07
C TYR A 169 8.34 13.27 2.54
N ASP A 170 7.31 13.92 2.00
CA ASP A 170 7.39 15.33 1.61
C ASP A 170 7.15 16.20 2.84
N GLU A 171 8.20 16.81 3.37
CA GLU A 171 8.11 17.62 4.58
C GLU A 171 7.37 18.95 4.41
N THR A 172 7.10 19.36 3.16
CA THR A 172 6.33 20.58 2.88
C THR A 172 4.82 20.37 2.99
N ALA A 173 4.36 19.11 3.01
CA ALA A 173 2.96 18.76 3.15
C ALA A 173 2.55 18.71 4.64
N GLU A 174 1.27 19.00 4.90
CA GLU A 174 0.66 18.94 6.23
C GLU A 174 0.87 17.58 6.91
N LEU A 175 1.33 17.60 8.17
CA LEU A 175 1.71 16.40 8.92
C LEU A 175 0.55 15.39 9.03
N ASP A 176 -0.67 15.85 9.28
CA ASP A 176 -1.85 14.98 9.36
C ASP A 176 -2.14 14.30 8.01
N ALA A 177 -2.06 15.05 6.91
CA ALA A 177 -2.26 14.50 5.57
C ALA A 177 -1.21 13.42 5.24
N ARG A 178 0.06 13.65 5.60
CA ARG A 178 1.16 12.69 5.42
C ARG A 178 0.94 11.41 6.23
N ALA A 179 0.64 11.54 7.52
CA ALA A 179 0.39 10.40 8.40
C ALA A 179 -0.82 9.58 7.95
N ARG A 180 -1.94 10.24 7.62
CA ARG A 180 -3.15 9.56 7.15
C ARG A 180 -2.96 8.92 5.78
N SER A 181 -2.13 9.48 4.91
CA SER A 181 -1.78 8.87 3.62
C SER A 181 -0.96 7.60 3.80
N TYR A 182 -0.02 7.59 4.76
CA TYR A 182 0.73 6.39 5.13
C TYR A 182 -0.18 5.29 5.68
N LEU A 183 -1.09 5.63 6.61
CA LEU A 183 -2.05 4.68 7.17
C LEU A 183 -3.02 4.13 6.11
N HIS A 184 -3.49 4.97 5.18
CA HIS A 184 -4.32 4.51 4.06
C HIS A 184 -3.58 3.49 3.20
N THR A 185 -2.37 3.84 2.76
CA THR A 185 -1.60 3.03 1.81
C THR A 185 -1.15 1.70 2.42
N ASN A 186 -0.73 1.70 3.69
CA ASN A 186 -0.10 0.54 4.31
C ASN A 186 -1.03 -0.29 5.20
N CYS A 187 -2.17 0.26 5.63
CA CYS A 187 -3.02 -0.38 6.64
C CYS A 187 -4.48 -0.52 6.20
N ALA A 188 -5.04 0.47 5.50
CA ALA A 188 -6.49 0.52 5.26
C ALA A 188 -7.01 -0.66 4.44
N ALA A 189 -6.22 -1.29 3.57
CA ALA A 189 -6.66 -2.48 2.83
C ALA A 189 -7.02 -3.68 3.75
N CYS A 190 -6.30 -3.85 4.85
CA CYS A 190 -6.56 -4.94 5.81
C CYS A 190 -7.45 -4.50 6.97
N HIS A 191 -7.37 -3.22 7.33
CA HIS A 191 -8.12 -2.58 8.41
C HIS A 191 -9.35 -1.86 7.87
N VAL A 192 -10.30 -2.68 7.40
CA VAL A 192 -11.67 -2.28 7.05
C VAL A 192 -12.65 -3.09 7.88
N LYS A 193 -13.89 -2.61 8.02
CA LYS A 193 -14.96 -3.25 8.81
C LYS A 193 -15.16 -4.76 8.54
N ALA A 194 -14.92 -5.21 7.31
CA ALA A 194 -15.03 -6.61 6.90
C ALA A 194 -13.67 -7.23 6.48
N GLY A 195 -12.55 -6.64 6.90
CA GLY A 195 -11.20 -7.07 6.56
C GLY A 195 -10.66 -8.13 7.51
N GLY A 196 -9.58 -8.80 7.12
CA GLY A 196 -8.91 -9.82 7.94
C GLY A 196 -8.19 -9.27 9.18
N GLY A 197 -7.98 -7.95 9.25
CA GLY A 197 -7.48 -7.30 10.45
C GLY A 197 -8.61 -7.14 11.46
N ASN A 198 -8.70 -8.03 12.47
CA ASN A 198 -9.68 -8.04 13.56
C ASN A 198 -9.82 -6.72 14.40
N ALA A 199 -9.24 -5.62 13.96
CA ALA A 199 -9.43 -4.32 14.56
C ALA A 199 -10.61 -3.60 13.89
N GLN A 200 -11.56 -3.13 14.71
CA GLN A 200 -12.70 -2.29 14.31
C GLN A 200 -12.31 -0.89 13.79
N MET A 201 -11.04 -0.71 13.39
CA MET A 201 -10.48 0.56 12.96
C MET A 201 -10.75 0.81 11.48
N GLU A 202 -10.92 2.08 11.12
CA GLU A 202 -11.06 2.55 9.74
C GLU A 202 -9.92 3.51 9.43
N LEU A 203 -8.95 3.04 8.63
CA LEU A 203 -7.74 3.81 8.31
C LEU A 203 -7.77 4.44 6.91
N ASP A 204 -8.94 4.48 6.28
CA ASP A 204 -9.12 5.15 5.00
C ASP A 204 -8.82 6.66 5.10
N TYR A 205 -8.18 7.23 4.08
CA TYR A 205 -7.78 8.63 4.05
C TYR A 205 -8.96 9.61 4.13
N THR A 206 -10.16 9.19 3.74
CA THR A 206 -11.37 10.02 3.80
C THR A 206 -12.22 9.76 5.05
N ALA A 207 -11.81 8.83 5.92
CA ALA A 207 -12.52 8.57 7.17
C ALA A 207 -12.46 9.81 8.08
N ALA A 208 -13.58 10.20 8.68
CA ALA A 208 -13.54 11.22 9.73
C ALA A 208 -12.75 10.69 10.93
N ARG A 209 -12.03 11.56 11.63
CA ARG A 209 -11.11 11.17 12.71
C ARG A 209 -11.81 10.39 13.83
N GLU A 210 -13.03 10.77 14.15
CA GLU A 210 -13.89 10.15 15.16
C GLU A 210 -14.41 8.78 14.71
N LYS A 211 -14.41 8.51 13.40
CA LYS A 211 -14.84 7.23 12.80
C LYS A 211 -13.68 6.26 12.59
N MET A 212 -12.44 6.69 12.81
CA MET A 212 -11.27 5.82 12.66
C MET A 212 -11.22 4.72 13.72
N ASN A 213 -11.93 4.85 14.85
CA ASN A 213 -12.00 3.88 15.95
C ASN A 213 -10.61 3.39 16.42
N VAL A 214 -9.65 4.30 16.48
CA VAL A 214 -8.24 3.98 16.80
C VAL A 214 -7.66 4.91 17.88
N LEU A 215 -8.20 6.11 18.04
CA LEU A 215 -7.71 7.11 19.00
C LEU A 215 -8.23 6.79 20.40
N ASP A 216 -7.32 6.65 21.36
CA ASP A 216 -7.59 6.30 22.76
C ASP A 216 -8.40 5.01 22.95
N VAL A 217 -8.34 4.10 21.98
CA VAL A 217 -9.00 2.79 22.05
C VAL A 217 -8.09 1.76 22.70
N LYS A 218 -8.60 0.97 23.65
CA LYS A 218 -7.86 -0.13 24.27
C LYS A 218 -7.59 -1.26 23.25
N PRO A 219 -6.35 -1.77 23.11
CA PRO A 219 -6.06 -2.89 22.22
C PRO A 219 -6.75 -4.18 22.70
N LEU A 220 -7.42 -4.89 21.80
CA LEU A 220 -8.10 -6.16 22.11
C LEU A 220 -7.16 -7.38 22.17
N HIS A 221 -6.05 -7.35 21.44
CA HIS A 221 -5.19 -8.52 21.25
C HIS A 221 -3.98 -8.52 22.20
N HIS A 222 -2.96 -7.73 21.88
CA HIS A 222 -1.70 -7.71 22.61
C HIS A 222 -1.32 -6.27 22.95
N GLN A 223 -0.80 -6.07 24.15
CA GLN A 223 -0.42 -4.75 24.68
C GLN A 223 1.09 -4.53 24.69
N PHE A 224 1.90 -5.55 24.34
CA PHE A 224 3.37 -5.44 24.21
C PHE A 224 4.07 -4.94 25.49
N ASN A 225 3.51 -5.27 26.67
CA ASN A 225 3.97 -4.78 27.97
C ASN A 225 3.97 -3.24 28.08
N ILE A 226 3.22 -2.55 27.23
CA ILE A 226 3.05 -1.11 27.28
C ILE A 226 2.00 -0.81 28.34
N LYS A 227 2.40 -0.05 29.37
CA LYS A 227 1.49 0.41 30.43
C LYS A 227 0.42 1.31 29.83
N ASP A 228 -0.85 1.06 30.18
CA ASP A 228 -2.01 1.83 29.70
C ASP A 228 -2.06 1.95 28.16
N ALA A 229 -1.66 0.89 27.46
CA ALA A 229 -1.62 0.81 26.01
C ALA A 229 -2.93 1.29 25.36
N ARG A 230 -2.79 2.02 24.26
CA ARG A 230 -3.87 2.37 23.32
C ARG A 230 -3.46 1.98 21.91
N LEU A 231 -4.43 1.78 21.01
CA LEU A 231 -4.15 1.57 19.60
C LEU A 231 -3.34 2.78 19.06
N ILE A 232 -3.84 3.99 19.30
CA ILE A 232 -3.07 5.24 19.28
C ILE A 232 -3.42 6.01 20.56
N ALA A 233 -2.43 6.34 21.39
CA ALA A 233 -2.60 7.20 22.56
C ALA A 233 -2.32 8.66 22.15
N PRO A 234 -3.33 9.55 22.11
CA PRO A 234 -3.12 10.92 21.66
C PRO A 234 -2.13 11.67 22.57
N GLY A 235 -1.09 12.26 21.98
CA GLY A 235 -0.04 12.96 22.73
C GLY A 235 1.02 12.07 23.38
N ASP A 236 0.89 10.74 23.29
CA ASP A 236 1.82 9.77 23.90
C ASP A 236 2.19 8.64 22.92
N PRO A 237 3.26 8.82 22.14
CA PRO A 237 3.72 7.81 21.18
C PRO A 237 4.15 6.49 21.83
N ASP A 238 4.71 6.53 23.04
CA ASP A 238 5.25 5.33 23.69
C ASP A 238 4.14 4.44 24.25
N ARG A 239 2.96 5.01 24.51
CA ARG A 239 1.72 4.27 24.81
C ARG A 239 0.96 3.74 23.58
N SER A 240 1.43 4.02 22.37
CA SER A 240 0.72 3.71 21.11
C SER A 240 1.17 2.38 20.50
N VAL A 241 0.28 1.38 20.54
CA VAL A 241 0.53 0.04 19.96
C VAL A 241 0.77 0.11 18.46
N LEU A 242 0.09 0.99 17.73
CA LEU A 242 0.32 1.12 16.28
C LEU A 242 1.79 1.46 15.99
N LEU A 243 2.36 2.44 16.70
CA LEU A 243 3.74 2.87 16.50
C LEU A 243 4.73 1.75 16.84
N HIS A 244 4.50 1.04 17.94
CA HIS A 244 5.32 -0.12 18.32
C HIS A 244 5.30 -1.22 17.24
N ARG A 245 4.13 -1.53 16.68
CA ARG A 245 4.00 -2.61 15.70
C ARG A 245 4.68 -2.27 14.37
N VAL A 246 4.67 -1.01 13.94
CA VAL A 246 5.36 -0.61 12.70
C VAL A 246 6.88 -0.47 12.88
N SER A 247 7.37 -0.34 14.12
CA SER A 247 8.80 -0.20 14.44
C SER A 247 9.55 -1.51 14.65
N ILE A 248 8.87 -2.66 14.63
CA ILE A 248 9.49 -3.97 14.79
C ILE A 248 9.39 -4.81 13.52
N ARG A 249 10.31 -5.76 13.34
CA ARG A 249 10.23 -6.82 12.33
C ARG A 249 10.32 -8.20 12.98
N ASP A 250 9.38 -8.45 13.88
CA ASP A 250 9.28 -9.65 14.72
C ASP A 250 7.79 -9.97 15.00
N ARG A 251 7.51 -10.96 15.86
CA ARG A 251 6.18 -11.37 16.28
C ARG A 251 5.33 -10.17 16.69
N GLY A 252 4.22 -9.97 15.96
CA GLY A 252 3.30 -8.88 16.18
C GLY A 252 3.55 -7.63 15.34
N GLN A 253 4.56 -7.64 14.45
CA GLN A 253 4.82 -6.55 13.51
C GLN A 253 3.61 -6.16 12.65
N MET A 254 3.67 -4.95 12.10
CA MET A 254 2.80 -4.49 11.02
C MET A 254 3.63 -3.77 9.94
N PRO A 255 3.35 -3.99 8.65
CA PRO A 255 2.49 -5.06 8.10
C PRO A 255 2.96 -6.48 8.46
N GLN A 256 2.03 -7.45 8.46
CA GLN A 256 2.32 -8.85 8.85
C GLN A 256 3.12 -9.65 7.81
N LEU A 257 3.08 -9.23 6.54
CA LEU A 257 3.71 -9.91 5.42
C LEU A 257 4.37 -8.92 4.45
N ALA A 258 5.27 -9.42 3.62
CA ALA A 258 5.95 -8.68 2.55
C ALA A 258 6.72 -7.42 3.01
N THR A 259 7.20 -7.40 4.25
CA THR A 259 8.10 -6.37 4.77
C THR A 259 9.19 -7.00 5.65
N ALA A 260 10.43 -6.58 5.43
CA ALA A 260 11.61 -7.10 6.14
C ALA A 260 12.53 -5.99 6.65
N ARG A 261 12.17 -4.72 6.44
CA ARG A 261 12.93 -3.55 6.90
C ARG A 261 11.99 -2.56 7.55
N VAL A 262 12.45 -2.00 8.66
CA VAL A 262 11.80 -0.92 9.37
C VAL A 262 11.86 0.36 8.52
N ASP A 263 10.75 1.09 8.47
CA ASP A 263 10.65 2.37 7.77
C ASP A 263 10.82 3.51 8.79
N GLU A 264 12.09 3.81 9.10
CA GLU A 264 12.46 4.81 10.11
C GLU A 264 11.91 6.21 9.83
N PRO A 265 11.90 6.72 8.57
CA PRO A 265 11.25 7.98 8.26
C PRO A 265 9.75 7.99 8.59
N ALA A 266 9.02 6.91 8.26
CA ALA A 266 7.60 6.82 8.59
C ALA A 266 7.35 6.74 10.11
N ILE A 267 8.19 6.02 10.85
CA ILE A 267 8.09 5.96 12.32
C ILE A 267 8.30 7.33 12.94
N THR A 268 9.31 8.06 12.47
CA THR A 268 9.59 9.42 12.92
C THR A 268 8.39 10.35 12.65
N MET A 269 7.82 10.26 11.45
CA MET A 269 6.62 11.02 11.08
C MET A 269 5.41 10.64 11.96
N LEU A 270 5.13 9.35 12.14
CA LEU A 270 4.01 8.87 12.96
C LEU A 270 4.18 9.26 14.43
N ARG A 271 5.40 9.19 14.98
CA ARG A 271 5.69 9.67 16.35
C ARG A 271 5.36 11.15 16.47
N LYS A 272 5.82 11.98 15.53
CA LYS A 272 5.51 13.43 15.50
C LYS A 272 4.00 13.66 15.40
N TRP A 273 3.32 12.96 14.50
CA TRP A 273 1.88 13.08 14.33
C TRP A 273 1.12 12.70 15.61
N ILE A 274 1.49 11.61 16.29
CA ILE A 274 0.85 11.18 17.55
C ILE A 274 0.99 12.26 18.64
N LEU A 275 2.15 12.92 18.74
CA LEU A 275 2.37 14.02 19.70
C LEU A 275 1.40 15.19 19.48
N THR A 276 1.04 15.50 18.22
CA THR A 276 0.11 16.58 17.91
C THR A 276 -1.36 16.22 18.15
N LEU A 277 -1.68 14.96 18.50
CA LEU A 277 -3.07 14.52 18.69
C LEU A 277 -3.65 14.84 20.06
N ARG A 278 -2.86 15.41 20.99
CA ARG A 278 -3.30 15.74 22.35
C ARG A 278 -4.65 16.47 22.28
N LYS A 279 -5.62 16.03 23.08
CA LYS A 279 -6.84 16.83 23.28
C LYS A 279 -6.42 18.17 23.86
N GLU A 280 -6.87 19.27 23.27
CA GLU A 280 -6.96 20.52 24.04
C GLU A 280 -7.77 20.17 25.29
N GLU A 281 -7.16 20.35 26.46
CA GLU A 281 -7.86 20.16 27.73
C GLU A 281 -8.95 21.24 27.81
N GLU A 282 -10.22 20.82 27.88
CA GLU A 282 -11.30 21.64 28.44
C GLU A 282 -11.15 21.70 29.97
#